data_AF-C7NLY7-F1
#
_entry.id   AF-C7NLY7-F1
#
_cell.length_a   1.000
_cell.length_b   1.000
_cell.length_c   1.000
_cell.angle_alpha   90.00
_cell.angle_beta   90.00
_cell.angle_gamma   90.00
#
_symmetry.space_group_name_H-M   'P 1'
#
loop_
_entity.id
_entity.type
_entity.pdbx_description
1 polymer ?
#
loop_
_entity_poly.entity_id
_entity_poly.type
_entity_poly.pdbx_seq_one_letter_code
_entity_poly.pdbx_strand_id
1 'polypeptide(L)'
;MTVRPIGADEWEQVRDLRLAANRGQLIGVYVDPAHRGRGLRGRLTEAAADWTRGLGLGTLSLWVHEDNARARAAYSRLGFRPTGARVVEAMGPELQMGRALEGSS
;
A
#
# COMPACT_ATOMS: atom_id res chain seq x y z
N MET A 1 19.24 -9.73 -28.99
CA MET A 1 18.28 -9.03 -28.12
C MET A 1 17.45 -8.12 -29.01
N THR A 2 16.21 -8.50 -29.30
CA THR A 2 15.35 -7.75 -30.23
C THR A 2 14.41 -6.89 -29.41
N VAL A 3 14.58 -5.57 -29.47
CA VAL A 3 13.66 -4.62 -28.84
C VAL A 3 12.51 -4.41 -29.82
N ARG A 4 11.30 -4.85 -29.45
CA ARG A 4 10.08 -4.57 -30.23
C ARG A 4 9.49 -3.24 -29.77
N PRO A 5 9.14 -2.31 -30.68
CA PRO A 5 8.43 -1.10 -30.31
C PRO A 5 7.05 -1.46 -29.74
N ILE A 6 6.76 -0.91 -28.56
CA ILE A 6 5.47 -1.01 -27.87
C ILE A 6 4.56 0.08 -28.47
N GLY A 7 3.29 -0.24 -28.76
CA GLY A 7 2.31 0.74 -29.24
C GLY A 7 1.92 1.74 -28.14
N ALA A 8 1.39 2.93 -28.49
CA ALA A 8 1.01 3.96 -27.51
C ALA A 8 0.06 3.41 -26.41
N ASP A 9 -0.91 2.57 -26.79
CA ASP A 9 -1.89 1.97 -25.87
C ASP A 9 -1.27 0.88 -24.98
N GLU A 10 -0.20 0.22 -25.46
CA GLU A 10 0.54 -0.81 -24.71
C GLU A 10 1.52 -0.14 -23.72
N TRP A 11 2.01 1.07 -24.00
CA TRP A 11 2.84 1.85 -23.07
C TRP A 11 2.11 2.25 -21.80
N GLU A 12 0.84 2.63 -21.89
CA GLU A 12 0.04 2.99 -20.72
C GLU A 12 -0.15 1.78 -19.79
N GLN A 13 -0.48 0.61 -20.34
CA GLN A 13 -0.57 -0.63 -19.57
C GLN A 13 0.76 -1.02 -18.92
N VAL A 14 1.87 -0.96 -19.66
CA VAL A 14 3.20 -1.27 -19.12
C VAL A 14 3.59 -0.31 -18.00
N ARG A 15 3.31 0.98 -18.17
CA ARG A 15 3.54 2.00 -17.13
C ARG A 15 2.71 1.70 -15.89
N ASP A 16 1.42 1.42 -16.04
CA ASP A 16 0.52 1.19 -14.92
C ASP A 16 0.87 -0.10 -14.16
N LEU A 17 1.25 -1.17 -14.88
CA LEU A 17 1.79 -2.39 -14.29
C LEU A 17 3.09 -2.12 -13.53
N ARG A 18 4.00 -1.30 -14.09
CA ARG A 18 5.26 -0.94 -13.43
C ARG A 18 5.02 -0.15 -12.16
N LEU A 19 4.12 0.84 -12.21
CA LEU A 19 3.71 1.63 -11.03
C LEU A 19 3.02 0.74 -9.99
N ALA A 20 2.20 -0.21 -10.44
CA ALA A 20 1.56 -1.19 -9.58
C ALA A 20 2.54 -2.17 -8.93
N ALA A 21 3.65 -2.48 -9.59
CA ALA A 21 4.70 -3.35 -9.04
C ALA A 21 5.70 -2.59 -8.15
N ASN A 22 5.81 -1.27 -8.26
CA ASN A 22 6.78 -0.46 -7.52
C ASN A 22 6.30 -0.04 -6.11
N ARG A 23 5.79 -1.00 -5.34
CA ARG A 23 5.25 -0.75 -3.98
C ARG A 23 5.38 -1.95 -3.06
N GLY A 24 5.57 -1.68 -1.77
CA GLY A 24 5.38 -2.68 -0.72
C GLY A 24 3.88 -2.87 -0.43
N GLN A 25 3.49 -4.09 -0.05
CA GLN A 25 2.12 -4.40 0.37
C GLN A 25 2.11 -4.87 1.83
N LEU A 26 1.45 -4.09 2.68
CA LEU A 26 1.19 -4.41 4.08
C LEU A 26 -0.07 -5.27 4.18
N ILE A 27 0.10 -6.58 4.37
CA ILE A 27 -1.00 -7.55 4.41
C ILE A 27 -1.77 -7.50 5.73
N GLY A 28 -1.08 -7.29 6.85
CA GLY A 28 -1.73 -7.24 8.15
C GLY A 28 -0.84 -6.68 9.24
N VAL A 29 -1.45 -5.93 10.16
CA VAL A 29 -0.80 -5.49 11.40
C VAL A 29 -1.64 -5.94 12.58
N TYR A 30 -1.10 -6.89 13.33
CA TYR A 30 -1.72 -7.38 14.54
C TYR A 30 -0.96 -6.90 15.77
N VAL A 31 -1.70 -6.42 16.75
CA VAL A 31 -1.18 -6.11 18.08
C VAL A 31 -2.03 -6.86 19.09
N ASP A 32 -1.36 -7.67 19.91
CA ASP A 32 -1.96 -8.40 21.02
C ASP A 32 -2.84 -7.45 21.87
N PRO A 33 -4.07 -7.86 22.25
CA PRO A 33 -4.99 -7.02 22.99
C PRO A 33 -4.40 -6.35 24.24
N ALA A 34 -3.56 -7.07 25.01
CA ALA A 34 -2.95 -6.54 26.23
C ALA A 34 -1.92 -5.42 25.97
N HIS A 35 -1.52 -5.26 24.71
CA HIS A 35 -0.48 -4.31 24.29
C HIS A 35 -1.04 -3.17 23.41
N ARG A 36 -2.36 -3.11 23.21
CA ARG A 36 -3.02 -2.03 22.46
C ARG A 36 -2.96 -0.69 23.20
N GLY A 37 -3.20 0.40 22.48
CA GLY A 37 -3.14 1.77 23.03
C GLY A 37 -1.73 2.34 23.20
N ARG A 38 -0.68 1.56 22.92
CA ARG A 38 0.74 1.95 23.10
C ARG A 38 1.43 2.43 21.82
N GLY A 39 0.66 2.79 20.79
CA GLY A 39 1.21 3.23 19.49
C GLY A 39 1.88 2.11 18.65
N LEU A 40 1.90 0.85 19.10
CA LEU A 40 2.63 -0.24 18.44
C LEU A 40 2.26 -0.47 16.97
N ARG A 41 0.98 -0.35 16.62
CA ARG A 41 0.54 -0.45 15.22
C ARG A 41 1.26 0.58 14.34
N GLY A 42 1.36 1.83 14.80
CA GLY A 42 2.06 2.88 14.06
C GLY A 42 3.53 2.53 13.87
N ARG A 43 4.22 2.08 14.92
CA ARG A 43 5.63 1.68 14.82
C ARG A 43 5.85 0.50 13.88
N LEU A 44 4.96 -0.50 13.91
CA LEU A 44 5.04 -1.64 12.97
C LEU A 44 4.82 -1.18 11.53
N THR A 45 3.89 -0.24 11.30
CA THR A 45 3.67 0.35 9.98
C THR A 45 4.87 1.18 9.51
N GLU A 46 5.50 1.98 10.37
CA GLU A 46 6.73 2.71 10.01
C GLU A 46 7.89 1.74 9.71
N ALA A 47 8.08 0.69 10.51
CA ALA A 47 9.10 -0.31 10.24
C ALA A 47 8.89 -1.00 8.87
N ALA A 48 7.64 -1.26 8.49
CA ALA A 48 7.32 -1.76 7.15
C ALA A 48 7.61 -0.71 6.06
N ALA A 49 7.35 0.57 6.33
CA ALA A 49 7.68 1.66 5.40
C ALA A 49 9.19 1.81 5.21
N ASP A 50 9.97 1.75 6.28
CA ASP A 50 11.44 1.79 6.23
C ASP A 50 12.01 0.60 5.46
N TRP A 51 11.50 -0.60 5.71
CA TRP A 51 11.89 -1.78 4.94
C TRP A 51 11.55 -1.63 3.45
N THR A 52 10.36 -1.10 3.14
CA THR A 52 9.93 -0.82 1.76
C THR A 52 10.85 0.20 1.08
N ARG A 53 11.27 1.27 1.77
CA ARG A 53 12.28 2.23 1.27
C ARG A 53 13.62 1.55 1.01
N GLY A 54 14.06 0.65 1.91
CA GLY A 54 15.30 -0.10 1.76
C GLY A 54 15.33 -1.02 0.52
N LEU A 55 14.16 -1.39 0.00
CA LEU A 55 14.00 -2.14 -1.25
C LEU A 55 13.93 -1.23 -2.50
N GLY A 56 14.05 0.10 -2.34
CA GLY A 56 13.92 1.08 -3.42
C GLY A 56 12.48 1.32 -3.88
N LEU A 57 11.48 0.85 -3.13
CA LEU A 57 10.07 0.99 -3.48
C LEU A 57 9.51 2.31 -2.92
N GLY A 58 8.90 3.13 -3.79
CA GLY A 58 8.47 4.49 -3.44
C GLY A 58 7.10 4.59 -2.78
N THR A 59 6.44 3.47 -2.48
CA THR A 59 5.08 3.48 -1.91
C THR A 59 4.85 2.25 -1.04
N LEU A 60 4.20 2.44 0.12
CA LEU A 60 3.62 1.36 0.91
C LEU A 60 2.11 1.37 0.71
N SER A 61 1.50 0.22 0.47
CA SER A 61 0.07 0.08 0.24
C SER A 61 -0.56 -1.01 1.10
N LEU A 62 -1.87 -0.97 1.26
CA LEU A 62 -2.66 -2.01 1.92
C LEU A 62 -4.05 -2.08 1.29
N TRP A 63 -4.70 -3.22 1.47
CA TRP A 63 -6.14 -3.36 1.25
C TRP A 63 -6.87 -3.36 2.60
N VAL A 64 -8.05 -2.76 2.63
CA VAL A 64 -8.89 -2.66 3.82
C VAL A 64 -10.36 -2.76 3.42
N HIS A 65 -11.14 -3.54 4.17
CA HIS A 65 -12.59 -3.61 3.96
C HIS A 65 -13.24 -2.23 3.97
N GLU A 66 -14.16 -2.00 3.03
CA GLU A 66 -14.87 -0.72 2.87
C GLU A 66 -15.56 -0.26 4.15
N ASP A 67 -16.17 -1.21 4.87
CA ASP A 67 -16.95 -1.00 6.09
C ASP A 67 -16.08 -0.80 7.34
N ASN A 68 -14.78 -1.08 7.27
CA ASN A 68 -13.85 -0.94 8.39
C ASN A 68 -13.38 0.52 8.55
N ALA A 69 -14.33 1.41 8.86
CA ALA A 69 -14.09 2.84 9.04
C ALA A 69 -13.00 3.12 10.09
N ARG A 70 -12.91 2.30 11.15
CA ARG A 70 -11.87 2.41 12.19
C ARG A 70 -10.47 2.17 11.63
N ALA A 71 -10.27 1.10 10.84
CA ALA A 71 -8.98 0.82 10.23
C ALA A 71 -8.61 1.88 9.18
N ARG A 72 -9.56 2.27 8.34
CA ARG A 72 -9.38 3.35 7.35
C ARG A 72 -8.91 4.64 8.01
N ALA A 73 -9.60 5.08 9.07
CA ALA A 73 -9.22 6.28 9.82
C ALA A 73 -7.88 6.15 10.53
N ALA A 74 -7.50 4.94 10.95
CA ALA A 74 -6.18 4.69 11.52
C ALA A 74 -5.06 4.83 10.49
N TYR A 75 -5.22 4.25 9.30
CA TYR A 75 -4.23 4.34 8.23
C TYR A 75 -4.16 5.75 7.63
N SER A 76 -5.28 6.47 7.54
CA SER A 76 -5.28 7.89 7.15
C SER A 76 -4.41 8.75 8.08
N ARG A 77 -4.43 8.48 9.39
CA ARG A 77 -3.55 9.17 10.37
C ARG A 77 -2.08 8.82 10.19
N LEU A 78 -1.77 7.69 9.57
CA LEU A 78 -0.42 7.24 9.23
C LEU A 78 0.02 7.69 7.83
N GLY A 79 -0.73 8.59 7.18
CA GLY A 79 -0.39 9.15 5.87
C GLY A 79 -0.88 8.36 4.66
N PHE A 80 -1.66 7.29 4.86
CA PHE A 80 -2.26 6.56 3.75
C PHE A 80 -3.47 7.33 3.16
N ARG A 81 -3.65 7.24 1.85
CA ARG A 81 -4.77 7.83 1.10
C ARG A 81 -5.41 6.77 0.19
N PRO A 82 -6.72 6.82 -0.07
CA PRO A 82 -7.35 5.95 -1.05
C PRO A 82 -6.70 6.10 -2.42
N THR A 83 -6.43 4.99 -3.12
CA THR A 83 -5.85 5.03 -4.47
C THR A 83 -6.92 5.05 -5.57
N GLY A 84 -8.18 4.80 -5.22
CA GLY A 84 -9.29 4.58 -6.15
C GLY A 84 -9.44 3.12 -6.59
N ALA A 85 -8.43 2.27 -6.35
CA ALA A 85 -8.54 0.83 -6.63
C ALA A 85 -9.44 0.13 -5.60
N ARG A 86 -10.26 -0.79 -6.11
CA ARG A 86 -11.27 -1.55 -5.36
C ARG A 86 -11.30 -2.98 -5.86
N VAL A 87 -11.46 -3.93 -4.96
CA VAL A 87 -11.74 -5.34 -5.27
C VAL A 87 -12.95 -5.83 -4.50
N VAL A 88 -13.59 -6.87 -5.00
CA VAL A 88 -14.63 -7.61 -4.28
C VAL A 88 -14.16 -9.05 -4.20
N GLU A 89 -13.76 -9.48 -3.02
CA GLU A 89 -13.31 -10.85 -2.77
C GLU A 89 -14.34 -11.63 -1.94
N ALA A 90 -14.04 -12.90 -1.64
CA ALA A 90 -14.94 -13.77 -0.87
C ALA A 90 -15.35 -13.20 0.49
N MET A 91 -14.49 -12.37 1.11
CA MET A 91 -14.72 -11.74 2.41
C MET A 91 -15.37 -10.35 2.31
N GLY A 92 -15.73 -9.90 1.11
CA GLY A 92 -16.40 -8.62 0.87
C GLY A 92 -15.54 -7.60 0.11
N PRO A 93 -16.05 -6.37 -0.07
CA PRO A 93 -15.36 -5.32 -0.82
C PRO A 93 -14.22 -4.70 -0.02
N GLU A 94 -13.10 -4.46 -0.71
CA GLU A 94 -11.92 -3.81 -0.16
C GLU A 94 -11.47 -2.62 -1.02
N LEU A 95 -10.94 -1.59 -0.34
CA LEU A 95 -10.30 -0.44 -0.96
C LEU A 95 -8.81 -0.52 -0.75
N GLN A 96 -8.05 -0.15 -1.77
CA GLN A 96 -6.63 0.05 -1.60
C GLN A 96 -6.36 1.45 -1.05
N MET A 97 -5.49 1.51 -0.05
CA MET A 97 -4.88 2.74 0.42
C MET A 97 -3.37 2.70 0.21
N GLY A 98 -2.78 3.83 -0.19
CA GLY A 98 -1.35 3.98 -0.43
C GLY A 98 -0.76 5.17 0.31
N ARG A 99 0.49 5.04 0.74
CA ARG A 99 1.32 6.11 1.30
C ARG A 99 2.58 6.23 0.47
N ALA A 100 2.80 7.39 -0.13
CA ALA A 100 4.07 7.70 -0.79
C ALA A 100 5.19 7.72 0.25
N LEU A 101 6.31 7.07 -0.09
CA LEU A 101 7.50 7.04 0.72
C LEU A 101 8.50 7.98 0.03
N GLU A 102 8.58 9.22 0.51
CA GLU A 102 9.64 10.14 0.10
C GLU A 102 11.00 9.45 0.23
N GLY A 103 11.90 9.69 -0.73
CA GLY A 103 13.27 9.21 -0.66
C GLY A 103 13.94 9.81 0.57
N SER A 104 14.63 8.99 1.37
CA SER A 104 15.56 9.52 2.36
C SER A 104 16.59 10.36 1.59
N SER A 105 16.61 11.66 1.86
CA SER A 105 17.73 12.51 1.44
C SER A 105 19.03 12.04 2.07
#